data_AF-A0A1V3R4P5-F1
#
_entry.id   AF-A0A1V3R4P5-F1
#
_cell.length_a   1.000
_cell.length_b   1.000
_cell.length_c   1.000
_cell.angle_alpha   90.00
_cell.angle_beta   90.00
_cell.angle_gamma   90.00
#
_symmetry.space_group_name_H-M   'P 1'
#
loop_
_entity.id
_entity.type
_entity.pdbx_description
1 polymer ?
#
loop_
_entity_poly.entity_id
_entity_poly.type
_entity_poly.pdbx_seq_one_letter_code
_entity_poly.pdbx_strand_id
1 'polypeptide(L)'
;MEKELHEQYEYARNRIKQKKRLYYHFVFLMLFSIFLIAIAYFFETGLNIHWCIWGITLWLFFFVLHFIKVFITDRFMNKNWERDQIDRLVALQQKKIEQLKSKIEENNS
;
A
#
# COMPACT_ATOMS: atom_id res chain seq x y z
N MET A 1 28.14 -7.79 5.53
CA MET A 1 27.79 -8.70 4.43
C MET A 1 26.67 -9.68 4.81
N GLU A 2 26.80 -10.57 5.80
CA GLU A 2 25.73 -11.54 6.12
C GLU A 2 24.40 -10.92 6.55
N LYS A 3 24.41 -9.88 7.41
CA LYS A 3 23.20 -9.18 7.85
C LYS A 3 22.44 -8.51 6.69
N GLU A 4 23.19 -7.96 5.73
CA GLU A 4 22.62 -7.28 4.56
C GLU A 4 21.96 -8.29 3.61
N LEU A 5 22.61 -9.43 3.37
CA LEU A 5 22.04 -10.52 2.57
C LEU A 5 20.75 -11.07 3.22
N HIS A 6 20.75 -11.22 4.54
CA HIS A 6 19.58 -11.67 5.29
C HIS A 6 18.39 -10.69 5.16
N GLU A 7 18.64 -9.38 5.29
CA GLU A 7 17.61 -8.35 5.10
C GLU A 7 17.06 -8.34 3.66
N GLN A 8 17.91 -8.49 2.65
CA GLN A 8 17.47 -8.57 1.24
C GLN A 8 16.59 -9.80 1.00
N TYR A 9 16.97 -10.95 1.57
CA TYR A 9 16.18 -12.17 1.50
C TYR A 9 14.82 -12.03 2.20
N GLU A 10 14.80 -11.49 3.42
CA GLU A 10 13.57 -11.22 4.18
C GLU A 10 12.63 -10.28 3.40
N TYR A 11 13.18 -9.23 2.81
CA TYR A 11 12.43 -8.30 1.96
C TYR A 11 11.80 -9.03 0.76
N ALA A 12 12.60 -9.79 -0.01
CA ALA A 12 12.13 -10.54 -1.16
C ALA A 12 11.03 -11.55 -0.77
N ARG A 13 11.22 -12.27 0.34
CA ARG A 13 10.25 -13.21 0.90
C ARG A 13 8.93 -12.53 1.25
N ASN A 14 8.98 -11.36 1.89
CA ASN A 14 7.79 -10.60 2.24
C ASN A 14 7.06 -10.08 1.01
N ARG A 15 7.78 -9.64 -0.03
CA ARG A 15 7.17 -9.24 -1.32
C ARG A 15 6.47 -10.41 -2.00
N ILE A 16 7.04 -11.61 -1.97
CA ILE A 16 6.40 -12.82 -2.52
C ILE A 16 5.11 -13.13 -1.75
N LYS A 17 5.12 -13.06 -0.41
CA LYS A 17 3.92 -13.29 0.41
C LYS A 17 2.82 -12.26 0.11
N GLN A 18 3.16 -10.99 -0.04
CA GLN A 18 2.19 -9.94 -0.39
C GLN A 18 1.53 -10.20 -1.75
N LYS A 19 2.32 -10.55 -2.78
CA LYS A 19 1.80 -10.90 -4.10
C LYS A 19 0.89 -12.13 -4.04
N LYS A 20 1.31 -13.18 -3.32
CA LYS A 20 0.48 -14.39 -3.12
C LYS A 20 -0.87 -14.05 -2.48
N ARG A 21 -0.88 -13.24 -1.42
CA ARG A 21 -2.11 -12.81 -0.75
C ARG A 21 -3.04 -12.03 -1.68
N LEU A 22 -2.49 -11.16 -2.54
CA LEU A 22 -3.28 -10.45 -3.54
C LEU A 22 -3.92 -11.41 -4.56
N TYR A 23 -3.19 -12.43 -5.02
CA TYR A 23 -3.74 -13.48 -5.89
C TYR A 23 -4.86 -14.27 -5.21
N TYR A 24 -4.68 -14.69 -3.94
CA TYR A 24 -5.75 -15.35 -3.18
C TYR A 24 -6.98 -14.45 -3.07
N HIS A 25 -6.79 -13.16 -2.78
CA HIS A 25 -7.89 -12.21 -2.69
C HIS A 25 -8.61 -12.00 -4.04
N PHE A 26 -7.87 -11.98 -5.15
CA PHE A 26 -8.43 -11.91 -6.50
C PHE A 26 -9.28 -13.15 -6.85
N VAL A 27 -8.77 -14.35 -6.58
CA VAL A 27 -9.51 -15.60 -6.84
C VAL A 27 -10.77 -15.66 -5.97
N PHE A 28 -10.67 -15.28 -4.69
CA PHE A 28 -11.82 -15.20 -3.80
C PHE A 28 -12.86 -14.19 -4.30
N LEU A 29 -12.44 -12.99 -4.72
CA LEU A 29 -13.32 -11.98 -5.29
C LEU A 29 -14.10 -12.52 -6.50
N MET A 30 -13.40 -13.19 -7.42
CA MET A 30 -14.01 -13.76 -8.61
C MET A 30 -15.03 -14.85 -8.26
N LEU A 31 -14.66 -15.79 -7.39
CA LEU A 31 -15.57 -16.85 -6.93
C LEU A 31 -16.80 -16.28 -6.21
N PHE A 32 -16.58 -15.32 -5.31
CA PHE A 32 -17.65 -14.67 -4.56
C PHE A 32 -18.60 -13.88 -5.48
N SER A 33 -18.08 -13.20 -6.50
CA SER A 33 -18.89 -12.47 -7.49
C SER A 33 -19.77 -13.43 -8.30
N ILE A 34 -19.22 -14.55 -8.76
CA ILE A 34 -19.98 -15.58 -9.48
C ILE A 34 -21.06 -16.18 -8.59
N PHE A 35 -20.73 -16.47 -7.33
CA PHE A 35 -21.68 -17.02 -6.35
C PHE A 35 -22.85 -16.07 -6.06
N LEU A 36 -22.58 -14.76 -5.91
CA LEU A 36 -23.63 -13.75 -5.74
C LEU A 36 -24.58 -13.67 -6.93
N ILE A 37 -24.05 -13.72 -8.16
CA ILE A 37 -24.87 -13.72 -9.38
C ILE A 37 -25.71 -15.00 -9.46
N ALA A 38 -25.12 -16.16 -9.14
CA ALA A 38 -25.82 -17.43 -9.14
C ALA A 38 -26.99 -17.45 -8.14
N ILE A 39 -26.80 -16.93 -6.92
CA ILE A 39 -27.89 -16.81 -5.93
C ILE A 39 -28.99 -15.90 -6.45
N ALA A 40 -28.63 -14.71 -6.94
CA ALA A 40 -29.62 -13.74 -7.44
C ALA A 40 -30.45 -14.32 -8.60
N TYR A 41 -29.83 -15.14 -9.46
CA TYR A 41 -30.51 -15.80 -10.58
C TYR A 41 -31.37 -16.99 -10.14
N PHE A 42 -30.84 -17.90 -9.31
CA PHE A 42 -31.52 -19.16 -8.98
C PHE A 42 -32.62 -19.02 -7.94
N PHE A 43 -32.46 -18.11 -6.98
CA PHE A 43 -33.38 -18.07 -5.85
C PHE A 43 -34.66 -17.27 -6.11
N GLU A 44 -34.81 -16.62 -7.29
CA GLU A 44 -35.88 -15.64 -7.59
C GLU A 44 -36.19 -14.71 -6.41
N THR A 45 -35.19 -14.49 -5.57
CA THR A 45 -35.31 -13.61 -4.42
C THR A 45 -35.43 -12.23 -5.03
N GLY A 46 -36.45 -11.46 -4.67
CA GLY A 46 -36.67 -10.08 -5.15
C GLY A 46 -35.52 -9.10 -4.86
N LEU A 47 -34.34 -9.60 -4.53
CA LEU A 47 -33.05 -8.94 -4.66
C LEU A 47 -32.86 -8.47 -6.11
N ASN A 48 -33.20 -7.21 -6.32
CA ASN A 48 -32.91 -6.48 -7.54
C ASN A 48 -31.43 -6.69 -7.91
N ILE A 49 -31.19 -7.19 -9.12
CA ILE A 49 -29.85 -7.40 -9.72
C ILE A 49 -28.97 -6.14 -9.58
N HIS A 50 -29.60 -4.96 -9.57
CA HIS A 50 -28.94 -3.68 -9.29
C HIS A 50 -28.14 -3.67 -7.98
N TRP A 51 -28.64 -4.26 -6.89
CA TRP A 51 -27.92 -4.34 -5.61
C TRP A 51 -26.67 -5.23 -5.71
N CYS A 52 -26.77 -6.33 -6.45
CA CYS A 52 -25.62 -7.20 -6.72
C CYS A 52 -24.55 -6.46 -7.52
N ILE A 53 -24.94 -5.67 -8.54
CA ILE A 53 -24.02 -4.85 -9.33
C ILE A 53 -23.31 -3.82 -8.45
N TRP A 54 -24.04 -3.11 -7.58
CA TRP A 54 -23.46 -2.16 -6.63
C TRP A 54 -22.51 -2.83 -5.64
N GLY A 55 -22.87 -4.01 -5.12
CA GLY A 55 -22.02 -4.80 -4.22
C GLY A 55 -20.71 -5.24 -4.88
N ILE A 56 -20.79 -5.79 -6.10
CA ILE A 56 -19.61 -6.18 -6.88
C ILE A 56 -18.75 -4.96 -7.21
N THR A 57 -19.36 -3.84 -7.59
CA THR A 57 -18.64 -2.59 -7.91
C THR A 57 -17.87 -2.06 -6.71
N LEU A 58 -18.50 -2.00 -5.54
CA LEU A 58 -17.85 -1.56 -4.30
C LEU A 58 -16.69 -2.50 -3.93
N TRP A 59 -16.88 -3.80 -4.05
CA TRP A 59 -15.84 -4.78 -3.72
C TRP A 59 -14.67 -4.73 -4.70
N LEU A 60 -14.95 -4.53 -6.00
CA LEU A 60 -13.94 -4.32 -7.02
C LEU A 60 -13.13 -3.05 -6.75
N PHE A 61 -13.77 -1.96 -6.30
CA PHE A 61 -13.08 -0.73 -5.93
C PHE A 61 -12.05 -0.96 -4.82
N PHE A 62 -12.42 -1.67 -3.74
CA PHE A 62 -11.47 -2.03 -2.69
C PHE A 62 -10.34 -2.92 -3.21
N PHE A 63 -10.63 -3.84 -4.13
CA PHE A 63 -9.62 -4.67 -4.77
C PHE A 63 -8.62 -3.83 -5.58
N VAL A 64 -9.07 -2.83 -6.35
CA VAL A 64 -8.21 -1.93 -7.11
C VAL A 64 -7.28 -1.13 -6.18
N LEU A 65 -7.81 -0.60 -5.08
CA LEU A 65 -6.97 0.07 -4.07
C LEU A 65 -5.92 -0.88 -3.48
N HIS A 66 -6.30 -2.12 -3.17
CA HIS A 66 -5.37 -3.13 -2.68
C HIS A 66 -4.29 -3.49 -3.72
N PHE A 67 -4.68 -3.60 -4.99
CA PHE A 67 -3.78 -3.85 -6.11
C PHE A 67 -2.74 -2.73 -6.28
N ILE A 68 -3.19 -1.47 -6.31
CA ILE A 68 -2.30 -0.29 -6.40
C ILE A 68 -1.34 -0.28 -5.22
N LYS A 69 -1.81 -0.54 -4.00
CA LYS A 69 -0.95 -0.59 -2.81
C LYS A 69 0.17 -1.61 -2.95
N VAL A 70 -0.15 -2.86 -3.32
CA VAL A 70 0.83 -3.95 -3.37
C VAL A 70 1.82 -3.81 -4.53
N PHE A 71 1.35 -3.34 -5.70
CA PHE A 71 2.18 -3.25 -6.91
C PHE A 71 2.92 -1.92 -7.06
N ILE A 72 2.28 -0.81 -6.72
CA ILE A 72 2.81 0.55 -6.89
C ILE A 72 3.35 1.07 -5.56
N THR A 73 2.48 1.29 -4.56
CA THR A 73 2.86 1.97 -3.30
C THR A 73 3.99 1.27 -2.58
N ASP A 74 3.85 -0.03 -2.29
CA ASP A 74 4.85 -0.78 -1.53
C ASP A 74 6.14 -0.99 -2.35
N ARG A 75 6.07 -0.93 -3.70
CA ARG A 75 7.28 -0.98 -4.57
C ARG A 75 8.03 0.36 -4.53
N PHE A 76 7.29 1.46 -4.60
CA PHE A 76 7.82 2.82 -4.61
C PHE A 76 8.36 3.24 -3.23
N MET A 77 7.56 3.10 -2.17
CA MET A 77 7.96 3.35 -0.78
C MET A 77 8.72 2.15 -0.20
N ASN A 78 9.85 1.80 -0.82
CA ASN A 78 10.76 0.80 -0.29
C ASN A 78 11.76 1.45 0.70
N LYS A 79 12.61 0.63 1.33
CA LYS A 79 13.58 1.07 2.34
C LYS A 79 14.57 2.13 1.83
N ASN A 80 14.85 2.17 0.53
CA ASN A 80 15.70 3.20 -0.07
C ASN A 80 14.96 4.53 -0.19
N TRP A 81 13.70 4.50 -0.63
CA TRP A 81 12.86 5.70 -0.65
C TRP A 81 12.71 6.30 0.75
N GLU A 82 12.52 5.46 1.77
CA GLU A 82 12.45 5.90 3.17
C GLU A 82 13.75 6.58 3.62
N ARG A 83 14.90 6.00 3.28
CA ARG A 83 16.22 6.58 3.57
C ARG A 83 16.40 7.94 2.89
N ASP A 84 16.05 8.06 1.62
CA ASP A 84 16.12 9.34 0.89
C ASP A 84 15.24 10.43 1.54
N GLN A 85 14.05 10.07 2.04
CA GLN A 85 13.20 11.02 2.76
C GLN A 85 13.84 11.44 4.09
N ILE A 86 14.38 10.49 4.86
CA ILE A 86 15.05 10.78 6.14
C ILE A 86 16.24 11.71 5.91
N ASP A 87 17.10 11.42 4.94
CA ASP A 87 18.28 12.23 4.64
C ASP A 87 17.88 13.66 4.25
N ARG A 88 16.79 13.81 3.47
CA ARG A 88 16.23 15.11 3.14
C ARG A 88 15.72 15.86 4.38
N LEU A 89 15.02 15.18 5.31
CA LEU A 89 14.56 15.79 6.55
C LEU A 89 15.73 16.22 7.46
N VAL A 90 16.75 15.38 7.59
CA VAL A 90 17.95 15.69 8.38
C VAL A 90 18.68 16.91 7.81
N ALA A 91 18.84 16.99 6.49
CA ALA A 91 19.45 18.14 5.84
C ALA A 91 18.68 19.45 6.10
N LEU A 92 17.34 19.39 6.11
CA LEU A 92 16.50 20.55 6.46
C LEU A 92 16.65 20.97 7.93
N GLN A 93 16.70 19.99 8.84
CA GLN A 93 16.93 20.25 10.26
C GLN A 93 18.29 20.89 10.51
N GLN A 94 19.34 20.38 9.85
CA GLN A 94 20.69 20.92 9.97
C GLN A 94 20.77 22.38 9.50
N LYS A 95 20.18 22.70 8.35
CA LYS A 95 20.06 24.09 7.86
C LYS A 95 19.35 25.00 8.84
N LYS A 96 18.27 24.51 9.46
CA LYS A 96 17.51 25.28 10.46
C LYS A 96 18.33 25.53 11.72
N ILE A 97 19.12 24.55 12.18
CA ILE A 97 20.04 24.71 13.31
C ILE A 97 21.10 25.77 13.00
N GLU A 98 21.67 25.77 11.79
CA GLU A 98 22.65 26.77 11.36
C GLU A 98 22.06 28.19 11.34
N GLN A 99 20.85 28.35 10.80
CA GLN A 99 20.14 29.64 10.82
C GLN A 99 19.81 30.13 12.25
N LEU A 100 19.47 29.21 13.15
CA LEU A 100 19.22 29.57 14.55
C LEU A 100 20.52 29.99 15.25
N LYS A 101 21.63 29.30 14.99
CA LYS A 101 22.95 29.68 15.52
C LYS A 101 23.38 31.07 15.04
N SER A 102 23.28 31.35 13.74
CA SER A 102 23.63 32.67 13.20
C SER A 102 22.78 33.79 13.79
N LYS A 103 21.47 33.55 13.99
CA LYS A 103 20.58 34.53 14.61
C LYS A 103 20.91 34.80 16.08
N ILE A 104 21.37 33.79 16.82
CA ILE A 104 21.83 33.94 18.21
C ILE A 104 23.12 34.74 18.26
N GLU A 105 24.06 34.48 17.35
CA GLU A 105 25.33 35.22 17.25
C GLU A 105 25.11 36.70 16.88
N GLU A 106 24.20 36.98 15.94
CA GLU A 106 23.81 38.34 15.55
C GLU A 106 23.14 39.09 16.70
N ASN A 107 22.29 38.45 17.49
CA ASN A 107 21.57 39.08 18.60
C ASN A 107 22.43 39.24 19.88
N ASN A 108 23.57 38.55 19.95
CA ASN A 108 24.55 38.64 21.05
C ASN A 108 25.75 39.55 20.70
N SER A 109 25.83 40.06 19.46
CA SER A 109 26.83 41.04 19.00
C SER A 109 26.24 42.44 19.00
#